data_AF-A0A2G0WDI2-F1
#
_entry.id   AF-A0A2G0WDI2-F1
#
_cell.length_a   1.000
_cell.length_b   1.000
_cell.length_c   1.000
_cell.angle_alpha   90.00
_cell.angle_beta   90.00
_cell.angle_gamma   90.00
#
_symmetry.space_group_name_H-M   'P 1'
#
loop_
_entity.id
_entity.type
_entity.pdbx_description
1 polymer ?
#
loop_
_entity_poly.entity_id
_entity_poly.type
_entity_poly.pdbx_seq_one_letter_code
_entity_poly.pdbx_strand_id
1 'polypeptide(L)'
;MQTNRHYPKNPPRVGSILLTSHDSLAHENEIPKARATEALKMADDIANGFEDDSHHLVALMLLLSDVPADPLLKASAAQKGSVLGLAALGYLISRGAGGATARRILREGGGVFLVKLTGNQDAPGAEIKMFSTWQAYQDFLEPILRDGNFAAQKVSAFS
;
A
#
# COMPACT_ATOMS: atom_id res chain seq x y z
N MET A 1 -20.69 7.83 0.68
CA MET A 1 -19.33 7.65 0.12
C MET A 1 -19.22 6.22 -0.40
N GLN A 2 -19.07 6.03 -1.71
CA GLN A 2 -18.69 4.72 -2.24
C GLN A 2 -17.29 4.41 -1.73
N THR A 3 -17.13 3.32 -0.96
CA THR A 3 -15.80 2.83 -0.58
C THR A 3 -15.20 2.15 -1.80
N ASN A 4 -14.44 2.90 -2.60
CA ASN A 4 -13.66 2.34 -3.69
C ASN A 4 -12.65 1.35 -3.09
N ARG A 5 -12.81 0.06 -3.42
CA ARG A 5 -11.90 -0.98 -2.99
C ARG A 5 -10.89 -1.23 -4.09
N HIS A 6 -9.62 -1.08 -3.73
CA HIS A 6 -8.50 -1.32 -4.63
C HIS A 6 -7.88 -2.67 -4.29
N TYR A 7 -7.67 -3.48 -5.33
CA TYR A 7 -7.12 -4.84 -5.23
C TYR A 7 -6.21 -5.08 -6.43
N PRO A 8 -4.96 -5.56 -6.23
CA PRO A 8 -4.12 -5.99 -7.34
C PRO A 8 -4.83 -7.04 -8.20
N LYS A 9 -4.82 -6.83 -9.52
CA LYS A 9 -5.54 -7.70 -10.47
C LYS A 9 -4.64 -8.75 -11.11
N ASN A 10 -3.34 -8.48 -11.13
CA ASN A 10 -2.34 -9.33 -11.77
C ASN A 10 -1.35 -9.83 -10.72
N PRO A 11 -0.83 -11.07 -10.85
CA PRO A 11 0.24 -11.55 -10.01
C PRO A 11 1.52 -10.71 -10.20
N PRO A 12 2.40 -10.66 -9.18
CA PRO A 12 3.72 -10.06 -9.36
C PRO A 12 4.47 -10.78 -10.50
N ARG A 13 5.14 -10.00 -11.34
CA ARG A 13 5.95 -10.49 -12.47
C ARG A 13 7.35 -10.93 -12.02
N VAL A 14 7.96 -10.19 -11.10
CA VAL A 14 9.37 -10.32 -10.72
C VAL A 14 9.61 -10.21 -9.21
N GLY A 15 8.58 -10.03 -8.40
CA GLY A 15 8.77 -9.85 -6.96
C GLY A 15 7.48 -9.86 -6.15
N SER A 16 7.23 -8.79 -5.39
CA SER A 16 6.02 -8.67 -4.55
C SER A 16 5.26 -7.39 -4.88
N ILE A 17 3.95 -7.39 -4.72
CA ILE A 17 3.11 -6.22 -4.95
C ILE A 17 2.82 -5.51 -3.62
N LEU A 18 3.00 -4.20 -3.59
CA LEU A 18 2.53 -3.32 -2.53
C LEU A 18 1.47 -2.38 -3.10
N LEU A 19 0.22 -2.56 -2.66
CA LEU A 19 -0.87 -1.63 -2.96
C LEU A 19 -1.08 -0.70 -1.77
N THR A 20 -0.95 0.60 -2.01
CA THR A 20 -1.31 1.65 -1.03
C THR A 20 -2.58 2.35 -1.51
N SER A 21 -3.56 2.55 -0.64
CA SER A 21 -4.84 3.18 -1.00
C SER A 21 -5.38 4.12 0.07
N HIS A 22 -6.13 5.13 -0.35
CA HIS A 22 -6.83 6.10 0.48
C HIS A 22 -8.04 6.64 -0.29
N ASP A 23 -9.24 6.50 0.26
CA ASP A 23 -10.49 6.85 -0.42
C ASP A 23 -10.61 6.25 -1.84
N SER A 24 -10.65 7.10 -2.88
CA SER A 24 -10.71 6.70 -4.29
C SER A 24 -9.35 6.56 -4.96
N LEU A 25 -8.26 6.79 -4.22
CA LEU A 25 -6.90 6.81 -4.72
C LEU A 25 -6.19 5.52 -4.37
N ALA A 26 -5.39 5.02 -5.30
CA ALA A 26 -4.49 3.92 -5.04
C ALA A 26 -3.25 3.97 -5.91
N HIS A 27 -2.17 3.41 -5.37
CA HIS A 27 -0.90 3.23 -6.03
C HIS A 27 -0.41 1.80 -5.83
N GLU A 28 -0.19 1.11 -6.94
CA GLU A 28 0.39 -0.22 -6.98
C GLU A 28 1.88 -0.11 -7.31
N ASN A 29 2.73 -0.66 -6.45
CA ASN A 29 4.16 -0.73 -6.64
C ASN A 29 4.61 -2.19 -6.65
N GLU A 30 5.34 -2.60 -7.67
CA GLU A 30 5.97 -3.91 -7.71
C GLU A 30 7.43 -3.79 -7.26
N ILE A 31 7.79 -4.55 -6.24
CA ILE A 31 9.14 -4.58 -5.66
C ILE A 31 9.85 -5.84 -6.16
N PRO A 32 10.80 -5.75 -7.10
CA PRO A 32 11.50 -6.92 -7.63
C PRO A 32 12.27 -7.64 -6.52
N LYS A 33 12.20 -8.97 -6.49
CA LYS A 33 12.94 -9.78 -5.50
C LYS A 33 14.45 -9.50 -5.53
N ALA A 34 15.01 -9.35 -6.75
CA ALA A 34 16.41 -9.04 -6.96
C ALA A 34 16.85 -7.68 -6.36
N ARG A 35 15.89 -6.78 -6.09
CA ARG A 35 16.13 -5.43 -5.56
C ARG A 35 15.59 -5.28 -4.13
N ALA A 36 15.09 -6.35 -3.51
CA ALA A 36 14.43 -6.30 -2.21
C ALA A 36 15.34 -5.71 -1.12
N THR A 37 16.62 -6.09 -1.06
CA THR A 37 17.57 -5.56 -0.07
C THR A 37 17.74 -4.05 -0.18
N GLU A 38 17.86 -3.53 -1.41
CA GLU A 38 18.01 -2.09 -1.65
C GLU A 38 16.72 -1.33 -1.34
N ALA A 39 15.58 -1.87 -1.78
CA ALA A 39 14.28 -1.29 -1.46
C ALA A 39 14.03 -1.22 0.05
N LEU A 40 14.38 -2.28 0.79
CA LEU A 40 14.30 -2.31 2.26
C LEU A 40 15.20 -1.24 2.90
N LYS A 41 16.44 -1.10 2.43
CA LYS A 41 17.35 -0.08 2.95
C LYS A 41 16.80 1.33 2.72
N MET A 42 16.38 1.64 1.49
CA MET A 42 15.82 2.96 1.17
C MET A 42 14.53 3.24 1.95
N ALA A 43 13.70 2.22 2.13
CA ALA A 43 12.48 2.31 2.92
C ALA A 43 12.78 2.56 4.41
N ASP A 44 13.80 1.92 4.97
CA ASP A 44 14.29 2.18 6.33
C ASP A 44 14.78 3.62 6.48
N ASP A 45 15.59 4.10 5.54
CA ASP A 45 16.12 5.47 5.55
C ASP A 45 14.97 6.50 5.52
N ILE A 46 13.93 6.25 4.72
CA ILE A 46 12.72 7.09 4.67
C ILE A 46 11.93 7.02 5.99
N ALA A 47 11.69 5.81 6.52
CA ALA A 47 10.91 5.62 7.74
C ALA A 47 11.58 6.29 8.96
N ASN A 48 12.90 6.21 9.05
CA ASN A 48 13.69 6.85 10.12
C ASN A 48 13.66 8.39 10.06
N GLY A 49 13.23 8.97 8.93
CA GLY A 49 13.05 10.41 8.78
C GLY A 49 11.76 10.95 9.42
N PHE A 50 10.83 10.08 9.85
CA PHE A 50 9.59 10.48 10.51
C PHE A 50 9.72 10.41 12.03
N GLU A 51 9.11 11.39 12.71
CA GLU A 51 9.11 11.46 14.18
C GLU A 51 8.22 10.36 14.79
N ASP A 52 7.08 10.08 14.16
CA ASP A 52 6.15 9.03 14.58
C ASP A 52 5.31 8.48 13.41
N ASP A 53 4.54 7.43 13.71
CA ASP A 53 3.64 6.76 12.76
C ASP A 53 2.58 7.71 12.16
N SER A 54 2.10 8.69 12.91
CA SER A 54 1.05 9.60 12.45
C SER A 54 1.58 10.51 11.35
N HIS A 55 2.76 11.10 11.56
CA HIS A 55 3.43 11.92 10.55
C HIS A 55 3.75 11.13 9.28
N HIS A 56 4.18 9.87 9.42
CA HIS A 56 4.41 8.99 8.27
C HIS A 56 3.12 8.74 7.49
N LEU A 57 2.02 8.42 8.17
CA LEU A 57 0.72 8.17 7.53
C LEU A 57 0.17 9.42 6.82
N VAL A 58 0.28 10.60 7.43
CA VAL A 58 -0.11 11.87 6.80
C VAL A 58 0.70 12.11 5.53
N ALA A 59 2.01 11.88 5.57
CA ALA A 59 2.85 12.00 4.38
C ALA A 59 2.43 11.03 3.25
N LEU A 60 2.04 9.80 3.58
CA LEU A 60 1.51 8.86 2.59
C LEU A 60 0.18 9.32 1.99
N MET A 61 -0.74 9.86 2.80
CA MET A 61 -2.01 10.41 2.31
C MET A 61 -1.77 11.57 1.34
N LEU A 62 -0.81 12.46 1.67
CA LEU A 62 -0.44 13.60 0.82
C LEU A 62 0.22 13.12 -0.49
N LEU A 63 1.21 12.24 -0.42
CA LEU A 63 1.89 11.69 -1.60
C LEU A 63 0.91 10.97 -2.54
N LEU A 64 -0.04 10.22 -1.98
CA LEU A 64 -1.05 9.52 -2.78
C LEU A 64 -2.04 10.51 -3.43
N SER A 65 -2.35 11.63 -2.76
CA SER A 65 -3.20 12.71 -3.30
C SER A 65 -2.51 13.55 -4.38
N ASP A 66 -1.18 13.68 -4.32
CA ASP A 66 -0.37 14.45 -5.27
C ASP A 66 -0.17 13.73 -6.64
N VAL A 67 -0.54 12.44 -6.72
CA VAL A 67 -0.52 11.67 -7.97
C VAL A 67 -1.93 11.74 -8.58
N PRO A 68 -2.31 12.76 -9.39
CA PRO A 68 -1.50 13.35 -10.47
C PRO A 68 -1.62 14.89 -10.63
N ALA A 69 -1.61 15.68 -9.55
CA ALA A 69 -2.06 17.08 -9.60
C ALA A 69 -1.12 18.11 -8.98
N ASP A 70 0.19 18.07 -9.26
CA ASP A 70 0.95 19.33 -9.40
C ASP A 70 2.37 19.15 -10.00
N PRO A 71 2.78 19.97 -11.00
CA PRO A 71 4.17 20.14 -11.42
C PRO A 71 5.09 20.84 -10.41
N LEU A 72 4.64 21.10 -9.17
CA LEU A 72 5.43 21.76 -8.11
C LEU A 72 6.79 21.08 -7.84
N LEU A 73 6.90 19.78 -8.13
CA LEU A 73 8.16 19.06 -8.15
C LEU A 73 8.43 18.64 -9.60
N LYS A 74 9.59 18.99 -10.17
CA LYS A 74 10.05 18.57 -11.52
C LYS A 74 10.22 17.03 -11.68
N ALA A 75 9.68 16.24 -10.75
CA ALA A 75 9.73 14.79 -10.74
C ALA A 75 8.70 14.21 -11.70
N SER A 76 9.10 13.19 -12.47
CA SER A 76 8.17 12.43 -13.31
C SER A 76 7.18 11.64 -12.46
N ALA A 77 6.03 11.28 -13.05
CA ALA A 77 5.05 10.41 -12.38
C ALA A 77 5.66 9.08 -11.90
N ALA A 78 6.62 8.53 -12.65
CA ALA A 78 7.36 7.34 -12.26
C ALA A 78 8.25 7.57 -11.02
N GLN A 79 8.90 8.73 -10.94
CA GLN A 79 9.69 9.11 -9.76
C GLN A 79 8.80 9.35 -8.54
N LYS A 80 7.66 10.05 -8.70
CA LYS A 80 6.68 10.24 -7.62
C LYS A 80 6.12 8.89 -7.13
N GLY A 81 5.77 7.99 -8.05
CA GLY A 81 5.33 6.63 -7.72
C GLY A 81 6.40 5.82 -6.98
N SER A 82 7.66 5.90 -7.39
CA SER A 82 8.77 5.26 -6.69
C SER A 82 8.92 5.75 -5.24
N VAL A 83 8.85 7.07 -5.02
CA VAL A 83 8.91 7.66 -3.66
C VAL A 83 7.73 7.21 -2.81
N LEU A 84 6.50 7.23 -3.34
CA LEU A 84 5.31 6.75 -2.65
C LEU A 84 5.43 5.26 -2.30
N GLY A 85 5.89 4.44 -3.25
CA GLY A 85 6.12 3.01 -3.04
C GLY A 85 7.16 2.71 -1.96
N LEU A 86 8.27 3.47 -1.93
CA LEU A 86 9.30 3.33 -0.90
C LEU A 86 8.84 3.86 0.46
N ALA A 87 8.12 4.98 0.50
CA ALA A 87 7.56 5.52 1.74
C ALA A 87 6.53 4.57 2.35
N ALA A 88 5.65 3.99 1.52
CA ALA A 88 4.66 3.02 1.98
C ALA A 88 5.31 1.72 2.46
N LEU A 89 6.38 1.29 1.77
CA LEU A 89 7.20 0.17 2.23
C LEU A 89 7.86 0.48 3.57
N GLY A 90 8.39 1.69 3.76
CA GLY A 90 8.98 2.17 5.01
C GLY A 90 8.01 2.04 6.17
N TYR A 91 6.78 2.51 5.97
CA TYR A 91 5.72 2.40 6.98
C TYR A 91 5.40 0.94 7.31
N LEU A 92 5.36 0.07 6.30
CA LEU A 92 5.09 -1.35 6.52
C LEU A 92 6.19 -2.05 7.35
N ILE A 93 7.46 -1.73 7.09
CA ILE A 93 8.61 -2.44 7.66
C ILE A 93 9.12 -1.87 9.00
N SER A 94 8.66 -0.67 9.39
CA SER A 94 8.96 -0.05 10.69
C SER A 94 8.13 -0.64 11.84
N ARG A 95 7.00 -1.27 11.53
CA ARG A 95 6.10 -1.88 12.54
C ARG A 95 6.74 -3.15 13.12
N GLY A 96 6.73 -3.35 14.43
CA GLY A 96 7.40 -4.48 15.12
C GLY A 96 7.30 -5.88 14.47
N ALA A 97 6.37 -6.73 14.91
CA ALA A 97 6.25 -8.09 14.37
C ALA A 97 5.77 -8.12 12.89
N GLY A 98 4.97 -7.12 12.50
CA GLY A 98 4.47 -6.98 11.12
C GLY A 98 5.58 -6.70 10.12
N GLY A 99 6.52 -5.82 10.46
CA GLY A 99 7.64 -5.44 9.60
C GLY A 99 8.66 -6.56 9.43
N ALA A 100 8.92 -7.36 10.47
CA ALA A 100 9.72 -8.58 10.34
C ALA A 100 9.09 -9.56 9.33
N THR A 101 7.76 -9.70 9.36
CA THR A 101 7.01 -10.52 8.40
C THR A 101 7.10 -9.96 6.99
N ALA A 102 6.92 -8.66 6.81
CA ALA A 102 7.04 -8.00 5.51
C ALA A 102 8.43 -8.16 4.89
N ARG A 103 9.50 -7.95 5.68
CA ARG A 103 10.89 -8.15 5.25
C ARG A 103 11.13 -9.58 4.77
N ARG A 104 10.59 -10.58 5.48
CA ARG A 104 10.69 -11.99 5.08
C ARG A 104 10.00 -12.24 3.74
N ILE A 105 8.74 -11.83 3.61
CA ILE A 105 7.96 -11.99 2.37
C ILE A 105 8.65 -11.33 1.18
N LEU A 106 9.21 -10.11 1.35
CA LEU A 106 9.91 -9.41 0.27
C LEU A 106 11.17 -10.13 -0.21
N ARG A 107 11.91 -10.76 0.71
CA ARG A 107 13.11 -11.55 0.37
C ARG A 107 12.74 -12.86 -0.32
N GLU A 108 11.64 -13.49 0.08
CA GLU A 108 11.11 -14.69 -0.56
C GLU A 108 10.54 -14.39 -1.96
N GLY A 109 9.87 -13.23 -2.11
CA GLY A 109 9.17 -12.80 -3.32
C GLY A 109 7.79 -13.44 -3.45
N GLY A 110 6.98 -12.97 -4.40
CA GLY A 110 5.65 -13.51 -4.70
C GLY A 110 4.53 -13.04 -3.77
N GLY A 111 4.84 -12.15 -2.81
CA GLY A 111 3.88 -11.67 -1.82
C GLY A 111 3.00 -10.52 -2.32
N VAL A 112 1.93 -10.27 -1.56
CA VAL A 112 1.02 -9.13 -1.76
C VAL A 112 0.81 -8.42 -0.43
N PHE A 113 0.97 -7.10 -0.45
CA PHE A 113 0.73 -6.22 0.68
C PHE A 113 -0.37 -5.23 0.31
N LEU A 114 -1.38 -5.13 1.18
CA LEU A 114 -2.43 -4.13 1.07
C LEU A 114 -2.29 -3.18 2.26
N VAL A 115 -1.98 -1.92 1.98
CA VAL A 115 -1.94 -0.82 2.95
C VAL A 115 -3.08 0.12 2.62
N LYS A 116 -4.12 0.12 3.44
CA LYS A 116 -5.24 1.04 3.29
C LYS A 116 -5.13 2.11 4.38
N LEU A 117 -4.84 3.33 3.96
CA LEU A 117 -4.88 4.51 4.80
C LEU A 117 -6.34 4.82 5.14
N THR A 118 -6.59 5.21 6.37
CA THR A 118 -7.92 5.44 6.94
C THR A 118 -7.89 6.70 7.81
N GLY A 119 -9.05 7.29 8.06
CA GLY A 119 -9.14 8.53 8.81
C GLY A 119 -8.81 9.75 7.94
N ASN A 120 -8.25 10.79 8.55
CA ASN A 120 -7.86 12.03 7.89
C ASN A 120 -6.51 12.52 8.45
N GLN A 121 -6.09 13.72 8.08
CA GLN A 121 -4.80 14.27 8.52
C GLN A 121 -4.71 14.49 10.04
N ASP A 122 -5.84 14.74 10.71
CA ASP A 122 -5.90 14.99 12.16
C ASP A 122 -5.92 13.69 12.98
N ALA A 123 -6.42 12.60 12.38
CA ALA A 123 -6.50 11.29 13.00
C ALA A 123 -6.19 10.19 11.97
N PRO A 124 -4.92 10.06 11.54
CA PRO A 124 -4.53 9.12 10.50
C PRO A 124 -4.47 7.69 11.08
N GLY A 125 -4.83 6.71 10.24
CA GLY A 125 -4.71 5.29 10.58
C GLY A 125 -4.41 4.43 9.35
N ALA A 126 -4.09 3.15 9.58
CA ALA A 126 -3.92 2.20 8.49
C ALA A 126 -4.39 0.78 8.83
N GLU A 127 -5.10 0.18 7.87
CA GLU A 127 -5.40 -1.25 7.84
C GLU A 127 -4.38 -1.95 6.94
N ILE A 128 -3.66 -2.94 7.48
CA ILE A 128 -2.64 -3.70 6.74
C ILE A 128 -3.06 -5.17 6.60
N LYS A 129 -2.96 -5.69 5.37
CA LYS A 129 -3.03 -7.13 5.10
C LYS A 129 -1.78 -7.56 4.34
N MET A 130 -1.23 -8.72 4.72
CA MET A 130 -0.02 -9.26 4.11
C MET A 130 -0.27 -10.71 3.74
N PHE A 131 0.12 -11.07 2.52
CA PHE A 131 -0.02 -12.41 1.97
C PHE A 131 1.36 -12.84 1.47
N SER A 132 1.85 -13.99 1.94
CA SER A 132 3.15 -14.50 1.52
C SER A 132 3.18 -14.96 0.06
N THR A 133 2.03 -15.23 -0.54
CA THR A 133 1.91 -15.71 -1.91
C THR A 133 0.70 -15.10 -2.61
N TRP A 134 0.74 -15.09 -3.94
CA TRP A 134 -0.43 -14.73 -4.76
C TRP A 134 -1.64 -15.62 -4.48
N GLN A 135 -1.44 -16.92 -4.30
CA GLN A 135 -2.52 -17.86 -3.99
C GLN A 135 -3.22 -17.50 -2.67
N ALA A 136 -2.47 -17.21 -1.60
CA ALA A 136 -3.06 -16.82 -0.32
C ALA A 136 -3.86 -15.51 -0.42
N TYR A 137 -3.45 -14.60 -1.30
CA TYR A 137 -4.22 -13.40 -1.62
C TYR A 137 -5.49 -13.72 -2.42
N GLN A 138 -5.44 -14.65 -3.38
CA GLN A 138 -6.61 -15.10 -4.13
C GLN A 138 -7.63 -15.80 -3.23
N ASP A 139 -7.18 -16.69 -2.34
CA ASP A 139 -8.04 -17.39 -1.39
C ASP A 139 -8.77 -16.39 -0.46
N PHE A 140 -8.13 -15.28 -0.13
CA PHE A 140 -8.75 -14.18 0.61
C PHE A 140 -9.78 -13.41 -0.22
N LEU A 141 -9.51 -13.18 -1.51
CA LEU A 141 -10.40 -12.42 -2.40
C LEU A 141 -11.61 -13.21 -2.88
N GLU A 142 -11.44 -14.51 -3.13
CA GLU A 142 -12.45 -15.37 -3.72
C GLU A 142 -13.82 -15.26 -3.05
N PRO A 143 -13.97 -15.38 -1.71
CA PRO A 143 -15.27 -15.21 -1.07
C PRO A 143 -15.83 -13.78 -1.21
N ILE A 144 -14.98 -12.76 -1.19
CA ILE A 144 -15.40 -11.34 -1.33
C ILE A 144 -15.99 -11.09 -2.72
N LEU A 145 -15.36 -11.67 -3.75
CA LEU A 145 -15.81 -11.56 -5.13
C LEU A 145 -17.05 -12.42 -5.40
N ARG A 146 -17.09 -13.66 -4.89
CA ARG A 146 -18.19 -14.61 -5.10
C ARG A 146 -19.51 -14.11 -4.54
N ASP A 147 -19.48 -13.53 -3.34
CA ASP A 147 -20.69 -13.07 -2.68
C ASP A 147 -21.21 -11.74 -3.26
N GLY A 148 -20.54 -11.18 -4.28
CA GLY A 148 -20.80 -9.83 -4.77
C GLY A 148 -20.72 -8.78 -3.66
N ASN A 149 -20.09 -9.13 -2.53
CA ASN A 149 -20.22 -8.42 -1.28
C ASN A 149 -19.22 -7.27 -1.20
N PHE A 150 -19.43 -6.32 -2.11
CA PHE A 150 -18.97 -4.95 -1.95
C PHE A 150 -19.72 -4.24 -0.80
N ALA A 151 -20.79 -4.87 -0.26
CA ALA A 151 -21.83 -4.29 0.59
C ALA A 151 -21.76 -4.66 2.09
N ALA A 152 -20.57 -4.86 2.67
CA ALA A 152 -20.43 -4.78 4.13
C ALA A 152 -20.67 -3.35 4.68
N GLN A 153 -21.10 -2.38 3.87
CA GLN A 153 -21.49 -1.05 4.32
C GLN A 153 -22.76 -0.59 3.60
N LYS A 154 -23.73 -0.15 4.42
CA LYS A 154 -25.07 0.31 4.05
C LYS A 154 -25.08 1.07 2.71
N VAL A 155 -25.78 0.50 1.74
CA VAL A 155 -26.22 1.21 0.54
C VAL A 155 -27.28 2.21 0.99
N SER A 156 -26.93 3.50 1.06
CA SER A 156 -27.94 4.54 0.95
C SER A 156 -28.44 4.49 -0.49
N ALA A 157 -29.64 3.95 -0.68
CA ALA A 157 -30.36 4.06 -1.93
C ALA A 157 -30.57 5.55 -2.23
N PHE A 158 -30.26 5.96 -3.45
CA PHE A 158 -30.86 7.15 -4.02
C PHE A 158 -31.68 6.73 -5.22
N SER A 159 -32.99 6.90 -5.04
CA SER A 159 -33.97 7.17 -6.10
C SER A 159 -33.77 8.59 -6.62
#